data_AF-A0A938FDW7-F1
#
_entry.id   AF-A0A938FDW7-F1
#
_cell.length_a   1.000
_cell.length_b   1.000
_cell.length_c   1.000
_cell.angle_alpha   90.00
_cell.angle_beta   90.00
_cell.angle_gamma   90.00
#
_symmetry.space_group_name_H-M   'P 1'
#
loop_
_entity.id
_entity.type
_entity.pdbx_description
1 polymer ?
#
loop_
_entity_poly.entity_id
_entity_poly.type
_entity_poly.pdbx_seq_one_letter_code
_entity_poly.pdbx_strand_id
1 'polypeptide(L)'
;MAKRLKKLVIVESPAKARKIGGYLGDDYIVEASIGHIRDLPQRAADIPKEYKKFPWSREGVDIENDFAPLYVISPDKKQKVQELKDLLKESDELI
;
A
#
# COMPACT_ATOMS: atom_id res chain seq x y z
N MET A 1 23.01 15.73 -17.46
CA MET A 1 21.61 15.66 -17.95
C MET A 1 20.69 15.55 -16.74
N ALA A 2 19.59 16.31 -16.68
CA ALA A 2 18.63 16.22 -15.58
C ALA A 2 17.96 14.83 -15.57
N LYS A 3 17.87 14.18 -14.40
CA LYS A 3 17.09 12.95 -14.24
C LYS A 3 15.63 13.31 -14.52
N ARG A 4 15.08 12.85 -15.65
CA ARG A 4 13.65 12.99 -15.96
C ARG A 4 12.91 12.03 -15.03
N LEU A 5 12.31 12.58 -13.97
CA LEU A 5 11.49 11.81 -13.04
C LEU A 5 10.24 11.34 -13.80
N LYS A 6 9.81 10.12 -13.50
CA LYS A 6 8.66 9.48 -14.13
C LYS A 6 7.49 9.48 -13.15
N LYS A 7 6.28 9.62 -13.67
CA LYS A 7 5.06 9.58 -12.87
C LYS A 7 4.74 8.14 -12.48
N LEU A 8 4.43 7.88 -11.22
CA LEU A 8 4.02 6.56 -10.74
C LEU A 8 2.51 6.44 -10.81
N VAL A 9 2.01 5.41 -11.49
CA VAL A 9 0.59 5.05 -11.55
C VAL A 9 0.41 3.72 -10.81
N ILE A 10 -0.48 3.67 -9.82
CA ILE A 10 -0.76 2.43 -9.07
C ILE A 10 -2.15 1.91 -9.42
N VAL A 11 -2.23 0.64 -9.83
CA VAL A 11 -3.50 -0.04 -10.18
C VAL A 11 -3.67 -1.34 -9.40
N GLU A 12 -4.88 -1.91 -9.38
CA GLU A 12 -5.14 -3.09 -8.53
C GLU A 12 -4.47 -4.37 -9.04
N SER A 13 -4.35 -4.55 -10.36
CA SER A 13 -4.03 -5.84 -10.98
C SER A 13 -2.90 -5.75 -12.02
N PRO A 14 -2.05 -6.79 -12.13
CA PRO A 14 -0.95 -6.81 -13.10
C PRO A 14 -1.41 -6.69 -14.56
N ALA A 15 -2.58 -7.24 -14.90
CA ALA A 15 -3.13 -7.16 -16.24
C ALA A 15 -3.49 -5.70 -16.62
N LYS A 16 -4.06 -4.95 -15.67
CA LYS A 16 -4.38 -3.53 -15.85
C LYS A 16 -3.12 -2.69 -15.97
N ALA A 17 -2.09 -2.99 -15.17
CA ALA A 17 -0.81 -2.30 -15.24
C ALA A 17 -0.17 -2.41 -16.62
N ARG A 18 -0.11 -3.64 -17.18
CA ARG A 18 0.39 -3.86 -18.55
C ARG A 18 -0.40 -3.09 -19.61
N LYS A 19 -1.74 -3.12 -19.50
CA LYS A 19 -2.61 -2.45 -20.48
C LYS A 19 -2.47 -0.93 -20.45
N ILE A 20 -2.46 -0.33 -19.25
CA ILE A 20 -2.35 1.12 -19.08
C ILE A 20 -0.94 1.60 -19.40
N GLY A 21 0.10 0.87 -19.01
CA GLY A 21 1.48 1.19 -19.38
C GLY A 21 1.68 1.29 -20.90
N GLY A 22 1.03 0.40 -21.67
CA GLY A 22 1.05 0.49 -23.14
C GLY A 22 0.36 1.73 -23.72
N TYR A 23 -0.57 2.36 -23.01
CA TYR A 23 -1.22 3.60 -23.45
C TYR A 23 -0.45 4.86 -23.04
N LEU A 24 0.17 4.86 -21.86
CA LEU A 24 0.80 6.04 -21.28
C LEU A 24 2.26 6.25 -21.73
N GLY A 25 2.95 5.18 -22.11
CA GLY A 25 4.32 5.24 -22.61
C GLY A 25 5.37 5.50 -21.53
N ASP A 26 6.59 5.85 -21.97
CA ASP A 26 7.81 5.77 -21.15
C ASP A 26 7.91 6.80 -20.02
N ASP A 27 7.03 7.80 -19.99
CA ASP A 27 6.97 8.83 -18.96
C ASP A 27 6.27 8.37 -17.68
N TYR A 28 5.66 7.19 -17.71
CA TYR A 28 4.91 6.62 -16.61
C TYR A 28 5.51 5.28 -16.18
N ILE A 29 5.56 5.06 -14.88
CA ILE A 29 5.81 3.77 -14.26
C ILE A 29 4.44 3.27 -13.79
N VAL A 30 3.91 2.19 -14.37
CA VAL A 30 2.60 1.66 -14.01
C VAL A 30 2.77 0.35 -13.26
N GLU A 31 2.43 0.36 -11.97
CA GLU A 31 2.61 -0.78 -11.06
C GLU A 31 1.30 -1.27 -10.44
N ALA A 32 1.30 -2.56 -10.05
CA ALA A 32 0.12 -3.18 -9.44
C ALA A 32 0.26 -3.32 -7.92
N SER A 33 -0.79 -2.95 -7.17
CA SER A 33 -0.88 -3.19 -5.72
C SER A 33 -1.12 -4.66 -5.36
N ILE A 34 -1.65 -5.44 -6.32
CA ILE A 34 -2.05 -6.84 -6.14
C ILE A 34 -3.15 -6.95 -5.07
N GLY A 35 -4.21 -6.15 -5.24
CA GLY A 35 -5.35 -6.09 -4.32
C GLY A 35 -5.12 -5.18 -3.11
N HIS A 36 -5.79 -5.49 -1.98
CA HIS A 36 -5.65 -4.74 -0.73
C HIS A 36 -4.24 -4.90 -0.12
N ILE A 37 -3.68 -3.78 0.34
CA ILE A 37 -2.36 -3.72 1.00
C ILE A 37 -2.44 -3.65 2.53
N ARG A 38 -3.62 -3.34 3.06
CA ARG A 38 -3.92 -3.29 4.48
C ARG A 38 -5.26 -3.95 4.76
N ASP A 39 -5.37 -4.52 5.95
CA ASP A 39 -6.60 -5.09 6.49
C ASP A 39 -6.61 -4.90 8.02
N LEU A 40 -7.70 -5.29 8.68
CA LEU A 40 -7.73 -5.46 10.13
C LEU A 40 -6.77 -6.59 10.55
N PRO A 41 -6.20 -6.55 11.77
CA PRO A 41 -5.34 -7.61 12.25
C PRO A 41 -6.11 -8.93 12.34
N GLN A 42 -5.64 -9.96 11.62
CA GLN A 42 -6.27 -11.28 11.67
C GLN A 42 -5.69 -12.15 12.80
N ARG A 43 -4.48 -11.84 13.28
CA ARG A 43 -3.80 -12.56 14.35
C ARG A 43 -3.11 -11.58 15.29
N ALA A 44 -2.92 -11.99 16.55
CA ALA A 44 -2.22 -11.17 17.56
C ALA A 44 -0.75 -10.83 17.17
N ALA A 45 -0.17 -11.58 16.25
CA ALA A 45 1.16 -11.32 15.70
C ALA A 45 1.20 -10.12 14.75
N ASP A 46 0.06 -9.78 14.11
CA ASP A 46 -0.04 -8.70 13.13
C ASP A 46 -0.15 -7.33 13.80
N ILE A 47 -0.60 -7.31 15.06
CA ILE A 47 -0.79 -6.08 15.85
C ILE A 47 0.57 -5.42 16.14
N PRO A 48 0.79 -4.16 15.73
CA PRO A 48 2.02 -3.44 16.04
C PRO A 48 2.21 -3.27 17.54
N LYS A 49 3.47 -3.21 18.00
CA LYS A 49 3.82 -3.19 19.43
C LYS A 49 3.14 -2.04 20.19
N GLU A 50 3.01 -0.88 19.56
CA GLU A 50 2.37 0.30 20.14
C GLU A 50 0.86 0.11 20.42
N TYR A 51 0.19 -0.78 19.67
CA TYR A 51 -1.24 -1.06 19.83
C TYR A 51 -1.54 -2.25 20.73
N LYS A 52 -0.58 -3.15 20.98
CA LYS A 52 -0.76 -4.36 21.82
C LYS A 52 -1.23 -4.09 23.25
N LYS A 53 -1.02 -2.86 23.75
CA LYS A 53 -1.48 -2.42 25.07
C LYS A 53 -2.99 -2.16 25.14
N PHE A 54 -3.65 -1.96 24.00
CA PHE A 54 -5.08 -1.69 23.94
C PHE A 54 -5.86 -3.02 23.83
N PRO A 55 -6.85 -3.27 24.70
CA PRO A 55 -7.64 -4.51 24.66
C PRO A 55 -8.37 -4.73 23.33
N TRP A 56 -8.88 -3.64 22.72
CA TRP A 56 -9.61 -3.67 21.45
C TRP A 56 -8.72 -3.98 20.24
N SER A 57 -7.38 -3.91 20.37
CA SER A 57 -6.45 -4.10 19.25
C SER A 57 -6.55 -5.48 18.58
N ARG A 58 -7.10 -6.48 19.28
CA ARG A 58 -7.35 -7.83 18.74
C ARG A 58 -8.60 -7.90 17.86
N GLU A 59 -9.62 -7.12 18.20
CA GLU A 59 -10.83 -6.98 17.37
C GLU A 59 -10.60 -6.06 16.17
N GLY A 60 -9.54 -5.24 16.24
CA GLY A 60 -9.14 -4.34 15.17
C GLY A 60 -10.01 -3.09 15.06
N VAL A 61 -11.01 -2.91 15.92
CA VAL A 61 -11.92 -1.76 15.92
C VAL A 61 -12.12 -1.27 17.35
N ASP A 62 -11.91 0.03 17.57
CA ASP A 62 -12.16 0.70 18.85
C ASP A 62 -13.60 1.23 18.90
N ILE A 63 -14.52 0.44 19.50
CA ILE A 63 -15.94 0.80 19.60
C ILE A 63 -16.21 2.01 20.51
N GLU A 64 -15.28 2.33 21.41
CA GLU A 64 -15.39 3.46 22.33
C GLU A 64 -14.92 4.77 21.68
N ASN A 65 -14.17 4.67 20.57
CA ASN A 65 -13.56 5.80 19.88
C ASN A 65 -14.03 5.84 18.42
N ASP A 66 -15.34 6.06 18.24
CA ASP A 66 -16.00 6.24 16.93
C ASP A 66 -15.70 5.12 15.92
N PHE A 67 -15.61 3.88 16.42
CA PHE A 67 -15.28 2.70 15.61
C PHE A 67 -13.94 2.84 14.86
N ALA A 68 -12.95 3.52 15.46
CA ALA A 68 -11.65 3.71 14.84
C ALA A 68 -10.98 2.36 14.49
N PRO A 69 -10.62 2.11 13.22
CA PRO A 69 -10.01 0.85 12.82
C PRO A 69 -8.49 0.85 13.01
N LEU A 70 -7.95 -0.30 13.43
CA LEU A 70 -6.53 -0.61 13.37
C LEU A 70 -6.22 -1.31 12.05
N TYR A 71 -5.76 -0.55 11.06
CA TYR A 71 -5.27 -1.14 9.81
C TYR A 71 -3.79 -1.53 9.91
N VAL A 72 -3.51 -2.79 9.58
CA VAL A 72 -2.16 -3.34 9.51
C VAL A 72 -1.82 -3.72 8.07
N ILE A 73 -0.55 -3.62 7.68
CA ILE A 73 -0.09 -4.09 6.37
C ILE A 73 -0.05 -5.62 6.41
N SER A 74 -0.78 -6.26 5.49
CA SER A 74 -0.81 -7.72 5.38
C SER A 74 0.62 -8.26 5.19
N PRO A 75 1.03 -9.33 5.90
CA PRO A 75 2.41 -9.80 5.87
C PRO A 75 2.96 -10.08 4.46
N ASP A 76 2.13 -10.64 3.58
CA ASP A 76 2.43 -10.93 2.18
C ASP A 76 2.55 -9.67 1.30
N LYS A 77 2.04 -8.53 1.77
CA LYS A 77 2.07 -7.25 1.05
C LYS A 77 3.20 -6.32 1.47
N LYS A 78 3.94 -6.64 2.54
CA LYS A 78 5.02 -5.79 3.06
C LYS A 78 6.08 -5.46 2.00
N GLN A 79 6.51 -6.46 1.23
CA GLN A 79 7.50 -6.26 0.17
C GLN A 79 6.95 -5.36 -0.94
N LYS A 80 5.71 -5.58 -1.39
CA LYS A 80 5.08 -4.75 -2.42
C LYS A 80 4.89 -3.31 -1.95
N VAL A 81 4.49 -3.08 -0.70
CA VAL A 81 4.39 -1.72 -0.15
C VAL A 81 5.76 -1.04 -0.09
N GLN A 82 6.82 -1.78 0.25
CA GLN A 82 8.18 -1.23 0.25
C GLN A 82 8.62 -0.82 -1.16
N GLU A 83 8.41 -1.68 -2.15
CA GLU A 83 8.69 -1.41 -3.56
C GLU A 83 7.94 -0.16 -4.06
N LEU A 84 6.63 -0.05 -3.79
CA LEU A 84 5.83 1.11 -4.16
C LEU A 84 6.32 2.40 -3.48
N LYS A 85 6.76 2.33 -2.23
CA LYS A 85 7.37 3.47 -1.52
C LYS A 85 8.70 3.88 -2.14
N ASP A 86 9.49 2.93 -2.60
CA ASP A 86 10.79 3.23 -3.22
C ASP A 86 10.62 3.84 -4.61
N LEU A 87 9.68 3.31 -5.41
CA LEU A 87 9.28 3.93 -6.68
C LEU A 87 8.75 5.35 -6.49
N LEU A 88 7.92 5.57 -5.46
CA LEU A 88 7.38 6.90 -5.17
C LEU A 88 8.46 7.94 -4.86
N LYS A 89 9.56 7.55 -4.20
CA LYS A 89 10.70 8.47 -3.95
C LYS A 89 11.42 8.88 -5.23
N GLU A 90 11.32 8.07 -6.27
CA GLU A 90 11.92 8.33 -7.59
C GLU A 90 10.96 8.99 -8.58
N SER A 91 9.72 9.25 -8.15
CA SER A 91 8.67 9.87 -8.93
C SER A 91 8.40 11.29 -8.49
N ASP A 92 8.03 12.13 -9.45
CA ASP A 92 7.60 13.51 -9.27
C ASP A 92 6.09 13.63 -8.99
N GLU A 93 5.31 12.65 -9.44
CA GLU A 93 3.85 12.60 -9.29
C GLU A 93 3.37 11.16 -9.01
N LEU A 94 2.30 11.04 -8.19
CA LEU A 94 1.58 9.79 -7.92
C LEU A 94 0.16 9.89 -8.47
N ILE A 95 -0.26 8.87 -9.22
CA ILE A 95 -1.55 8.75 -9.89
C ILE A 95 -2.22 7.42 -9.51
#